data_AF-A0A857JHV5-F1
#
_entry.id   AF-A0A857JHV5-F1
#
_cell.length_a   1.000
_cell.length_b   1.000
_cell.length_c   1.000
_cell.angle_alpha   90.00
_cell.angle_beta   90.00
_cell.angle_gamma   90.00
#
_symmetry.space_group_name_H-M   'P 1'
#
loop_
_entity.id
_entity.type
_entity.pdbx_description
1 polymer ?
#
loop_
_entity_poly.entity_id
_entity_poly.type
_entity_poly.pdbx_seq_one_letter_code
_entity_poly.pdbx_strand_id
1 'polypeptide(L)' 'MTSAKYYVLFFLVCLLSACVQHTPTKNEWHKLFNGHDLSGWSAKIYHHELGDNFADTFRVENGLLRVCG' A
#
# COMPACT_ATOMS: atom_id res chain seq x y z
N MET A 1 -41.71 -20.04 32.84
CA MET A 1 -40.25 -20.24 32.94
C MET A 1 -39.54 -20.54 31.61
N THR A 2 -40.25 -20.67 30.49
CA THR A 2 -39.68 -20.97 29.16
C THR A 2 -39.40 -19.71 28.34
N SER A 3 -40.27 -18.70 28.41
CA SER A 3 -40.15 -17.41 27.70
C SER A 3 -38.89 -16.61 28.04
N ALA A 4 -38.51 -16.55 29.32
CA ALA A 4 -37.28 -15.85 29.76
C ALA A 4 -36.00 -16.43 29.12
N LYS A 5 -35.95 -17.74 28.87
CA LYS A 5 -34.80 -18.40 28.23
C LYS A 5 -34.64 -17.98 26.77
N TYR A 6 -35.74 -17.77 26.06
CA TYR A 6 -35.71 -17.29 24.67
C TYR A 6 -35.29 -15.82 24.58
N TYR A 7 -35.67 -14.98 25.54
CA TYR A 7 -35.18 -13.59 25.60
C TYR A 7 -33.68 -13.51 25.89
N VAL A 8 -33.16 -14.34 26.80
CA VAL A 8 -31.72 -14.44 27.08
C VAL A 8 -30.95 -14.94 25.86
N LEU A 9 -31.48 -15.97 25.19
CA LEU A 9 -30.87 -16.52 23.98
C LEU A 9 -30.87 -15.49 22.83
N PHE A 10 -31.97 -14.77 22.64
CA PHE A 10 -32.08 -13.70 21.64
C PHE A 10 -31.08 -12.57 21.92
N PHE A 11 -30.95 -12.14 23.18
CA PHE A 11 -30.01 -11.09 23.56
C PHE A 11 -28.55 -11.54 23.37
N LEU A 12 -28.23 -12.81 23.65
CA LEU A 12 -26.91 -13.40 23.42
C LEU A 12 -26.55 -13.42 21.93
N VAL A 13 -27.51 -13.74 21.05
CA VAL A 13 -27.31 -13.73 19.60
C VAL A 13 -27.11 -12.30 19.08
N CYS A 14 -27.85 -11.32 19.59
CA CYS A 14 -27.66 -9.91 19.22
C CYS A 14 -26.29 -9.36 19.64
N LEU A 15 -25.78 -9.75 20.82
CA LEU A 15 -24.45 -9.36 21.29
C LEU A 15 -23.32 -9.89 20.38
N LEU A 16 -23.48 -11.10 19.83
CA LEU A 16 -22.50 -11.71 18.93
C LEU A 16 -22.48 -11.08 17.53
N SER A 17 -23.58 -10.49 17.09
CA SER A 17 -23.70 -9.88 15.75
C SER A 17 -23.20 -8.42 15.66
N ALA A 18 -22.84 -7.80 16.78
CA ALA A 18 -22.42 -6.39 16.81
C ALA A 18 -20.99 -6.15 16.27
N CYS A 19 -20.22 -7.20 15.98
CA CYS A 19 -18.86 -7.11 15.43
C CYS A 19 -18.81 -7.52 13.96
N VAL A 20 -19.52 -6.80 13.08
CA VAL A 20 -19.19 -6.81 11.65
C VAL A 20 -18.09 -5.79 11.43
N GLN A 21 -16.87 -6.27 11.26
CA GLN A 21 -15.74 -5.42 10.87
C GLN A 21 -15.99 -4.89 9.45
N HIS A 22 -16.16 -3.58 9.32
CA HIS A 22 -16.04 -2.91 8.03
C HIS A 22 -14.60 -3.14 7.57
N THR A 23 -14.39 -4.04 6.60
CA THR A 23 -13.09 -4.14 5.94
C THR A 23 -12.91 -2.83 5.17
N PRO A 24 -12.01 -1.92 5.61
CA PRO A 24 -11.71 -0.78 4.78
C PRO A 24 -11.28 -1.32 3.43
N THR A 25 -11.85 -0.81 2.34
CA THR A 25 -11.25 -0.97 1.01
C THR A 25 -9.79 -0.61 1.20
N LYS A 26 -8.91 -1.61 1.12
CA LYS A 26 -7.48 -1.37 1.24
C LYS A 26 -7.16 -0.41 0.11
N ASN A 27 -6.86 0.85 0.46
CA ASN A 27 -6.08 1.70 -0.41
C ASN A 27 -4.72 1.00 -0.48
N GLU A 28 -4.59 0.10 -1.45
CA GLU A 28 -3.38 -0.68 -1.68
C GLU A 28 -2.35 0.27 -2.29
N TRP A 29 -1.67 0.99 -1.41
CA TRP A 29 -0.45 1.71 -1.78
C TRP A 29 0.51 0.71 -2.40
N HIS A 30 0.76 0.86 -3.70
CA HIS A 30 1.70 0.04 -4.43
C HIS A 30 3.06 0.75 -4.51
N LYS A 31 4.11 0.07 -4.04
CA LYS A 31 5.46 0.60 -4.06
C LYS A 31 6.02 0.51 -5.49
N LEU A 32 6.22 1.66 -6.14
CA LEU A 32 6.77 1.73 -7.50
C LEU A 32 8.30 1.57 -7.52
N PHE A 33 8.99 2.18 -6.55
CA PHE A 33 10.45 2.10 -6.46
C PHE A 33 10.87 0.98 -5.51
N ASN A 34 11.72 0.11 -6.00
CA ASN A 34 12.10 -1.12 -5.31
C ASN A 34 13.13 -0.91 -4.17
N GLY A 35 13.73 0.28 -4.07
CA GLY A 35 14.69 0.64 -3.01
C GLY A 35 16.11 0.13 -3.22
N HIS A 36 16.44 -0.49 -4.35
CA HIS A 36 17.76 -1.08 -4.59
C HIS A 36 18.41 -0.62 -5.88
N ASP A 37 17.65 -0.45 -6.96
CA ASP A 37 18.18 -0.07 -8.27
C ASP A 37 17.11 0.58 -9.16
N LEU A 38 17.49 0.91 -10.41
CA LEU A 38 16.60 1.47 -11.43
C LEU A 38 15.94 0.40 -12.31
N SER A 39 15.83 -0.85 -11.87
CA SER A 39 15.20 -1.91 -12.65
C SER A 39 13.75 -1.56 -13.00
N GLY A 40 13.42 -1.56 -14.29
CA GLY A 40 12.11 -1.16 -14.80
C GLY A 40 11.94 0.35 -15.00
N TRP A 41 13.00 1.15 -14.81
CA TRP A 41 13.02 2.59 -15.03
C TRP A 41 13.94 2.96 -16.19
N SER A 42 13.52 3.90 -17.04
CA SER A 42 14.35 4.47 -18.11
C SER A 42 14.46 5.98 -17.94
N ALA A 43 15.69 6.50 -17.90
CA ALA A 43 15.93 7.93 -17.78
C ALA A 43 15.46 8.67 -19.05
N LYS A 44 14.86 9.84 -18.88
CA LYS A 44 14.63 10.78 -19.99
C LYS A 44 15.06 12.17 -19.57
N ILE A 45 16.20 12.59 -20.09
CA ILE A 45 16.78 13.93 -19.87
C ILE A 45 16.60 14.74 -21.16
N TYR A 46 16.28 16.03 -21.03
CA TYR A 46 16.14 16.92 -22.18
C TYR A 46 17.48 17.00 -22.93
N HIS A 47 17.44 16.97 -24.27
CA HIS A 47 18.61 16.84 -25.16
C HIS A 47 19.41 15.52 -25.11
N HIS A 48 18.96 14.53 -24.33
CA HIS A 48 19.55 13.19 -24.31
C HIS A 48 18.60 12.14 -24.88
N GLU A 49 19.17 11.03 -25.33
CA GLU A 49 18.40 9.88 -25.81
C GLU A 49 17.58 9.23 -24.68
N LEU A 50 16.56 8.44 -25.03
CA LEU A 50 15.81 7.67 -24.04
C LEU A 50 16.73 6.60 -23.44
N GLY A 51 16.79 6.52 -22.12
CA GLY A 51 17.66 5.60 -21.40
C GLY A 51 19.07 6.14 -21.13
N ASP A 52 19.46 7.26 -21.74
CA ASP A 52 20.74 7.92 -21.45
C ASP A 52 20.64 8.65 -20.09
N ASN A 53 21.20 8.02 -19.05
CA ASN A 53 21.34 8.61 -17.73
C ASN A 53 22.57 9.53 -17.68
N PHE A 54 22.53 10.60 -18.47
CA PHE A 54 23.64 11.54 -18.59
C PHE A 54 24.12 12.06 -17.24
N ALA A 55 25.44 12.12 -17.06
CA ALA A 55 26.12 12.52 -15.81
C ALA A 55 25.65 11.75 -14.55
N ASP A 56 25.17 10.51 -14.75
CA ASP A 56 24.57 9.68 -13.73
C ASP A 56 23.45 10.41 -12.97
N THR A 57 22.69 11.30 -13.62
CA THR A 57 21.71 12.20 -12.98
C THR A 57 20.85 11.48 -11.94
N PHE A 58 20.30 10.31 -12.30
CA PHE A 58 19.55 9.44 -11.40
C PHE A 58 20.48 8.37 -10.80
N ARG A 59 20.54 8.32 -9.45
CA ARG A 59 21.34 7.35 -8.68
C ARG A 59 20.50 6.69 -7.60
N VAL A 60 20.89 5.50 -7.16
CA VAL A 60 20.34 4.90 -5.93
C VAL A 60 21.41 4.95 -4.85
N GLU A 61 21.13 5.66 -3.77
CA GLU A 61 22.03 5.79 -2.62
C GLU A 61 21.27 5.59 -1.31
N ASN A 62 21.77 4.69 -0.46
CA ASN A 62 21.14 4.34 0.81
C ASN A 62 19.65 3.97 0.66
N GLY A 63 19.33 3.27 -0.43
CA GLY A 63 17.97 2.85 -0.77
C GLY A 63 17.03 3.97 -1.21
N LEU A 64 17.57 5.15 -1.56
CA LEU A 64 16.81 6.30 -2.05
C LEU A 64 17.21 6.62 -3.48
N LEU A 65 16.20 6.87 -4.33
CA LEU A 65 16.41 7.49 -5.63
C LEU A 65 16.86 8.94 -5.40
N ARG A 66 18.09 9.26 -5.81
CA ARG A 66 18.66 10.60 -5.77
C ARG A 66 18.76 11.19 -7.16
N VAL A 67 18.60 12.51 -7.21
CA VAL A 67 18.81 13.34 -8.40
C VAL A 67 19.90 14.34 -8.03
N CYS A 68 21.01 14.40 -8.78
CA CYS A 68 21.93 15.54 -8.59
C CYS A 68 21.29 16.78 -9.22
N GLY A 69 21.27 17.86 -8.45
CA GLY A 69 20.94 19.21 -8.92
C GLY A 69 22.19 20.00 -9.25
#